data_AF-A0A1F9N209-F1
#
_entry.id   AF-A0A1F9N209-F1
#
_cell.length_a   1.000
_cell.length_b   1.000
_cell.length_c   1.000
_cell.angle_alpha   90.00
_cell.angle_beta   90.00
_cell.angle_gamma   90.00
#
_symmetry.space_group_name_H-M   'P 1'
#
loop_
_entity.id
_entity.type
_entity.pdbx_description
1 polymer ?
#
loop_
_entity_poly.entity_id
_entity_poly.type
_entity_poly.pdbx_seq_one_letter_code
_entity_poly.pdbx_strand_id
1 'polypeptide(L)'
;MKMQPDDVREAVLKAIRQLLEDPTAVLTDETSPIDGLDLDSEDGLDFADSVSEALGVEIPVNVNPFKNDDEQKPRKIGEIIALIVKLSQKEDV
;
A
#
# COMPACT_ATOMS: atom_id res chain seq x y z
N MET A 1 5.18 18.20 7.12
CA MET A 1 3.92 18.62 6.44
C MET A 1 2.93 17.49 6.68
N LYS A 2 1.72 17.75 7.18
CA LYS A 2 0.76 16.65 7.43
C LYS A 2 0.22 16.13 6.10
N MET A 3 0.58 14.91 5.75
CA MET A 3 0.09 14.22 4.57
C MET A 3 -1.42 14.05 4.65
N GLN A 4 -2.15 14.43 3.59
CA GLN A 4 -3.59 14.22 3.59
C GLN A 4 -3.89 12.75 3.26
N PRO A 5 -4.94 12.15 3.86
CA PRO A 5 -5.35 10.79 3.52
C PRO A 5 -5.63 10.58 2.02
N ASP A 6 -6.07 11.63 1.33
CA ASP A 6 -6.33 11.60 -0.12
C ASP A 6 -5.02 11.46 -0.92
N ASP A 7 -3.94 12.13 -0.52
CA ASP A 7 -2.62 12.00 -1.16
C ASP A 7 -2.09 10.56 -1.02
N VAL A 8 -2.23 9.99 0.18
CA VAL A 8 -1.83 8.59 0.45
C VAL A 8 -2.66 7.63 -0.39
N ARG A 9 -3.98 7.84 -0.46
CA ARG A 9 -4.88 7.03 -1.27
C ARG A 9 -4.48 7.06 -2.74
N GLU A 10 -4.23 8.24 -3.30
CA GLU A 10 -3.82 8.35 -4.71
C GLU A 10 -2.50 7.64 -4.97
N ALA A 11 -1.50 7.80 -4.09
CA ALA A 11 -0.21 7.12 -4.23
C ALA A 11 -0.35 5.60 -4.17
N VAL A 12 -1.13 5.07 -3.22
CA VAL A 12 -1.39 3.62 -3.08
C VAL A 12 -2.08 3.07 -4.32
N LEU A 13 -3.15 3.72 -4.78
CA LEU A 13 -3.91 3.25 -5.95
C LEU A 13 -3.07 3.32 -7.23
N LYS A 14 -2.23 4.35 -7.37
CA LYS A 14 -1.32 4.48 -8.49
C LYS A 14 -0.27 3.37 -8.50
N ALA A 15 0.35 3.09 -7.36
CA ALA A 15 1.35 2.03 -7.23
C ALA A 15 0.75 0.65 -7.57
N ILE A 16 -0.44 0.33 -7.04
CA ILE A 16 -1.12 -0.94 -7.36
C ILE A 16 -1.42 -1.03 -8.86
N ARG A 17 -1.95 0.03 -9.47
CA ARG A 17 -2.23 0.05 -10.92
C ARG A 17 -0.98 -0.13 -11.79
N GLN A 18 0.17 0.37 -11.32
CA GLN A 18 1.45 0.16 -12.01
C GLN A 18 1.88 -1.30 -11.96
N LEU A 19 1.74 -1.96 -10.80
CA LEU A 19 2.04 -3.38 -10.63
C LEU A 19 1.12 -4.28 -11.47
N LEU A 20 -0.16 -3.90 -11.61
CA LEU A 20 -1.09 -4.61 -12.48
C LEU A 20 -0.88 -4.36 -13.98
N GLU A 21 -0.02 -3.41 -14.34
CA GLU A 21 0.07 -2.86 -15.70
C GLU A 21 -1.29 -2.38 -16.26
N ASP A 22 -2.25 -2.04 -15.38
CA ASP A 22 -3.61 -1.61 -15.71
C ASP A 22 -3.95 -0.28 -15.01
N PRO A 23 -3.77 0.86 -15.70
CA PRO A 23 -4.11 2.17 -15.13
C PRO A 23 -5.62 2.39 -14.94
N THR A 24 -6.46 1.54 -15.51
CA THR A 24 -7.93 1.65 -15.47
C THR A 24 -8.56 0.73 -14.43
N ALA A 25 -7.76 -0.09 -13.73
CA ALA A 25 -8.25 -1.00 -12.71
C ALA A 25 -9.12 -0.27 -11.69
N VAL A 26 -10.33 -0.81 -11.49
CA VAL A 26 -11.30 -0.30 -10.52
C VAL A 26 -10.97 -0.91 -9.17
N LEU A 27 -10.33 -0.11 -8.33
CA LEU A 27 -9.86 -0.50 -7.01
C LEU A 27 -10.73 0.16 -5.94
N THR A 28 -11.15 -0.61 -4.95
CA THR A 28 -11.97 -0.14 -3.83
C THR A 28 -11.29 -0.46 -2.51
N ASP A 29 -11.75 0.14 -1.41
CA ASP A 29 -11.20 -0.13 -0.07
C ASP A 29 -11.32 -1.60 0.35
N GLU A 30 -12.26 -2.32 -0.26
CA GLU A 30 -12.51 -3.75 -0.01
C GLU A 30 -11.66 -4.69 -0.86
N THR A 31 -10.95 -4.15 -1.86
CA THR A 31 -10.12 -4.94 -2.77
C THR A 31 -8.91 -5.52 -2.02
N SER A 32 -8.73 -6.84 -2.09
CA SER A 32 -7.54 -7.55 -1.60
C SER A 32 -6.49 -7.60 -2.72
N PRO A 33 -5.27 -7.07 -2.54
CA PRO A 33 -4.19 -7.20 -3.51
C PRO A 33 -3.81 -8.66 -3.79
N ILE A 34 -3.82 -9.49 -2.76
CA ILE A 34 -3.46 -10.90 -2.89
C ILE A 34 -4.62 -11.70 -3.50
N ASP A 35 -5.80 -11.68 -2.86
CA ASP A 35 -6.90 -12.56 -3.29
C ASP A 35 -7.65 -12.04 -4.53
N GLY A 36 -7.60 -10.73 -4.79
CA GLY A 36 -8.38 -10.08 -5.83
C GLY A 36 -7.58 -9.66 -7.05
N LEU A 37 -6.25 -9.50 -6.91
CA LEU A 37 -5.39 -8.97 -7.95
C LEU A 37 -4.18 -9.86 -8.28
N ASP A 38 -4.02 -10.99 -7.59
CA ASP A 38 -2.92 -11.95 -7.78
C ASP A 38 -1.53 -11.32 -7.56
N LEU A 39 -1.44 -10.29 -6.71
CA LEU A 39 -0.17 -9.69 -6.29
C LEU A 39 0.42 -10.47 -5.10
N ASP A 40 1.73 -10.63 -5.10
CA ASP A 40 2.44 -11.41 -4.09
C ASP A 40 3.37 -10.58 -3.21
N SER A 41 4.15 -11.27 -2.38
CA SER A 41 5.08 -10.62 -1.46
C SER A 41 6.23 -9.89 -2.15
N GLU A 42 6.67 -10.34 -3.33
CA GLU A 42 7.71 -9.68 -4.12
C GLU A 42 7.16 -8.35 -4.66
N ASP A 43 5.93 -8.37 -5.22
CA ASP A 43 5.23 -7.14 -5.63
C ASP A 43 5.06 -6.16 -4.47
N GLY A 44 4.94 -6.68 -3.25
CA GLY A 44 4.82 -5.90 -2.03
C GLY A 44 6.07 -5.08 -1.67
N LEU A 45 7.25 -5.50 -2.14
CA LEU A 45 8.49 -4.75 -2.01
C LEU A 45 8.51 -3.59 -3.01
N ASP A 46 8.20 -3.87 -4.27
CA ASP A 46 8.13 -2.85 -5.33
C ASP A 46 7.03 -1.81 -5.05
N PHE A 47 5.90 -2.25 -4.47
CA PHE A 47 4.87 -1.38 -3.93
C PHE A 47 5.42 -0.46 -2.84
N ALA A 48 6.13 -1.02 -1.85
CA ALA A 48 6.64 -0.26 -0.73
C ALA A 48 7.65 0.79 -1.20
N ASP A 49 8.54 0.45 -2.14
CA ASP A 49 9.50 1.38 -2.72
C ASP A 49 8.79 2.50 -3.49
N SER A 50 7.84 2.16 -4.36
CA SER A 50 7.08 3.13 -5.16
C SER A 50 6.30 4.13 -4.30
N VAL A 51 5.64 3.65 -3.26
CA VAL A 51 4.88 4.51 -2.34
C VAL A 51 5.81 5.33 -1.46
N SER A 52 6.94 4.76 -1.01
CA SER A 52 7.94 5.47 -0.21
C SER A 52 8.55 6.63 -1.00
N GLU A 53 8.89 6.41 -2.28
CA GLU A 53 9.37 7.46 -3.18
C GLU A 53 8.31 8.54 -3.41
N ALA A 54 7.06 8.14 -3.67
CA ALA A 54 5.97 9.09 -3.97
C ALA A 54 5.60 9.98 -2.78
N LEU A 55 5.62 9.43 -1.57
CA LEU A 55 5.17 10.11 -0.36
C LEU A 55 6.32 10.66 0.49
N GLY A 56 7.56 10.26 0.22
CA GLY A 56 8.72 10.62 1.04
C GLY A 56 8.68 10.03 2.45
N VAL A 57 8.05 8.86 2.61
CA VAL A 57 7.96 8.14 3.91
C VAL A 57 8.70 6.82 3.79
N GLU A 58 9.32 6.38 4.88
CA GLU A 58 9.91 5.03 4.93
C GLU A 58 8.82 4.02 5.29
N ILE A 59 8.50 3.09 4.38
CA ILE A 59 7.64 1.94 4.67
C ILE A 59 8.53 0.77 5.08
N PRO A 60 8.50 0.33 6.35
CA PRO A 60 9.34 -0.77 6.79
C PRO A 60 8.99 -2.09 6.08
N VAL A 61 9.99 -2.85 5.66
CA VAL A 61 9.82 -4.13 4.92
C VAL A 61 8.97 -5.15 5.71
N ASN A 62 9.06 -5.15 7.04
CA ASN A 62 8.24 -6.00 7.90
C ASN A 62 6.75 -5.62 7.94
N VAL A 63 6.38 -4.50 7.32
CA VAL A 63 5.01 -4.00 7.18
C VAL A 63 4.43 -4.35 5.79
N ASN A 64 5.20 -5.01 4.91
CA ASN A 64 4.82 -5.40 3.55
C ASN A 64 3.32 -5.80 3.50
N PRO A 65 2.49 -5.00 2.82
CA PRO A 65 1.04 -5.19 2.84
C PRO A 65 0.56 -6.39 2.03
N PHE A 66 1.40 -6.93 1.16
CA PHE A 66 1.09 -8.08 0.31
C PHE A 66 1.69 -9.39 0.84
N LYS A 67 2.05 -9.40 2.14
CA LYS A 67 2.56 -10.58 2.80
C LYS A 67 1.42 -11.39 3.44
N ASN A 68 1.24 -12.63 2.98
CA ASN A 68 0.34 -13.61 3.58
C ASN A 68 1.16 -14.58 4.45
N ASP A 69 1.56 -14.13 5.64
CA ASP A 69 2.16 -15.01 6.64
C ASP A 69 1.05 -15.66 7.47
N ASP A 70 1.27 -16.87 8.01
CA ASP A 70 0.31 -17.66 8.82
C ASP A 70 -0.34 -16.90 10.00
N GLU A 71 0.15 -15.71 10.37
CA GLU A 71 -0.36 -14.85 11.44
C GLU A 71 -0.97 -13.51 10.95
N GLN A 72 -0.85 -13.16 9.68
CA GLN A 72 -1.32 -11.87 9.13
C GLN A 72 -2.23 -12.09 7.92
N LYS A 73 -3.51 -11.76 8.09
CA LYS A 73 -4.49 -11.76 6.99
C LYS A 73 -4.01 -10.81 5.88
N PRO A 74 -4.26 -11.15 4.60
CA PRO A 74 -4.09 -10.22 3.48
C PRO A 74 -4.82 -8.91 3.79
N ARG A 75 -4.12 -7.78 3.68
CA ARG A 75 -4.73 -6.47 3.91
C ARG A 75 -5.50 -6.04 2.67
N LYS A 76 -6.67 -5.47 2.87
CA LYS A 76 -7.41 -4.76 1.83
C LYS A 76 -6.82 -3.37 1.61
N ILE A 77 -7.06 -2.78 0.45
CA ILE A 77 -6.56 -1.43 0.10
C ILE A 77 -6.88 -0.38 1.17
N GLY A 78 -8.09 -0.38 1.73
CA GLY A 78 -8.45 0.56 2.79
C GLY A 78 -7.59 0.43 4.05
N GLU A 79 -7.22 -0.80 4.40
CA GLU A 79 -6.35 -1.09 5.55
C GLU A 79 -4.90 -0.66 5.28
N ILE A 80 -4.44 -0.82 4.03
CA ILE A 80 -3.11 -0.37 3.58
C ILE A 80 -3.00 1.16 3.65
N ILE A 81 -4.03 1.88 3.17
CA ILE A 81 -4.08 3.35 3.25
C ILE A 81 -4.05 3.80 4.72
N ALA A 82 -4.90 3.21 5.57
CA ALA A 82 -4.95 3.55 7.00
C ALA A 82 -3.60 3.29 7.70
N LEU A 83 -2.91 2.23 7.32
CA LEU A 83 -1.58 1.88 7.82
C LEU A 83 -0.53 2.92 7.43
N ILE A 84 -0.49 3.31 6.15
CA ILE A 84 0.49 4.30 5.66
C ILE A 84 0.21 5.69 6.26
N VAL A 85 -1.05 6.09 6.37
CA VAL A 85 -1.44 7.33 7.08
C VAL A 85 -0.93 7.31 8.53
N LYS A 86 -1.02 6.16 9.21
CA LYS A 86 -0.50 6.01 10.58
C LYS A 86 1.02 6.09 10.63
N LEU A 87 1.72 5.55 9.63
CA LEU A 87 3.18 5.63 9.53
C LEU A 87 3.63 7.08 9.27
N SER A 88 2.98 7.79 8.36
CA SER A 88 3.31 9.18 8.04
C SER A 88 3.03 10.17 9.17
N GLN A 89 2.16 9.79 10.12
CA GLN A 89 1.88 10.56 11.34
C GLN A 89 2.84 10.26 12.50
N LYS A 90 3.67 9.22 12.39
CA LYS A 90 4.56 8.77 13.46
C LYS A 90 5.96 9.41 13.45
N GLU A 91 6.25 10.32 12.51
CA GLU A 91 7.53 11.05 12.44
C GLU A 91 7.71 12.19 13.48
N ASP A 92 6.84 12.30 14.50
CA ASP A 92 7.01 13.20 15.64
C ASP A 92 7.25 12.42 16.95
N VAL A 93 8.41 11.76 17.11
CA VAL A 93 9.00 11.41 18.43
C VAL A 93 10.52 11.47 18.39
#